data_AF-A0A3E0PRX3-F1
#
_entry.id   AF-A0A3E0PRX3-F1
#
_cell.length_a   1.000
_cell.length_b   1.000
_cell.length_c   1.000
_cell.angle_alpha   90.00
_cell.angle_beta   90.00
_cell.angle_gamma   90.00
#
_symmetry.space_group_name_H-M   'P 1'
#
loop_
_entity.id
_entity.type
_entity.pdbx_description
1 polymer ?
#
loop_
_entity_poly.entity_id
_entity_poly.type
_entity_poly.pdbx_seq_one_letter_code
_entity_poly.pdbx_strand_id
1 'polypeptide(L)'
;MRSSLRPAVCLLALLSLAACGGGDARLEELLAAARSTEADEQRRALQAIGEMGADAAPAIPDLIALSVNAGPEARRLSSLALAEIAGALPIDEFAPERAEIVDALANRLGDEEQSVRNTAAFGLLAIDPSHTAAQGNLQDAMRRGDGGIIDRLTKSRPPPIWATPTLIDILREDPRPGLRRLAAVGLGEIAPDSEAAEAALRDALQDSDDRVRLAARTALGM
;
A
#
# COMPACT_ATOMS: atom_id res chain seq x y z
N MET A 1 -26.33 26.30 -34.86
CA MET A 1 -24.90 26.23 -34.47
C MET A 1 -24.82 25.99 -32.98
N ARG A 2 -24.25 24.82 -32.66
CA ARG A 2 -23.90 24.18 -31.38
C ARG A 2 -24.02 25.05 -30.11
N SER A 3 -25.01 24.73 -29.28
CA SER A 3 -25.10 25.12 -27.87
C SER A 3 -24.34 24.12 -27.00
N SER A 4 -23.21 24.57 -26.45
CA SER A 4 -22.35 23.87 -25.50
C SER A 4 -22.82 24.11 -24.06
N LEU A 5 -23.57 23.17 -23.49
CA LEU A 5 -23.92 23.02 -22.05
C LEU A 5 -24.49 21.59 -21.90
N ARG A 6 -24.08 20.63 -21.06
CA ARG A 6 -23.13 20.45 -19.94
C ARG A 6 -22.99 18.90 -19.74
N PRO A 7 -21.83 18.32 -19.39
CA PRO A 7 -21.76 16.98 -18.77
C PRO A 7 -22.02 17.00 -17.25
N ALA A 8 -22.18 18.19 -16.66
CA ALA A 8 -22.15 18.40 -15.21
C ALA A 8 -23.49 18.15 -14.46
N VAL A 9 -24.50 17.54 -15.09
CA VAL A 9 -25.84 17.39 -14.46
C VAL A 9 -26.19 15.93 -14.10
N CYS A 10 -25.49 14.92 -14.59
CA CYS A 10 -25.81 13.53 -14.23
C CYS A 10 -25.17 13.04 -12.92
N LEU A 11 -24.24 13.78 -12.31
CA LEU A 11 -23.42 13.25 -11.19
C LEU A 11 -23.80 13.79 -9.80
N LEU A 12 -24.96 14.43 -9.64
CA LEU A 12 -25.47 14.84 -8.32
C LEU A 12 -26.53 13.88 -7.75
N ALA A 13 -26.85 12.79 -8.45
CA ALA A 13 -27.79 11.76 -7.98
C ALA A 13 -27.12 10.64 -7.15
N LEU A 14 -25.80 10.67 -6.94
CA LEU A 14 -25.04 9.55 -6.37
C LEU A 14 -25.09 9.42 -4.83
N LEU A 15 -25.96 10.17 -4.13
CA LEU A 15 -26.04 10.13 -2.67
C LEU A 15 -27.39 9.68 -2.09
N SER A 16 -28.34 9.16 -2.87
CA SER A 16 -29.67 8.85 -2.31
C SER A 16 -30.41 7.59 -2.76
N LEU A 17 -29.73 6.51 -3.20
CA LEU A 17 -30.43 5.22 -3.37
C LEU A 17 -29.62 4.05 -2.82
N ALA A 18 -29.55 4.00 -1.48
CA ALA A 18 -29.30 2.77 -0.75
C ALA A 18 -30.65 2.19 -0.28
N ALA A 19 -31.34 1.49 -1.17
CA ALA A 19 -32.33 0.45 -0.82
C ALA A 19 -32.86 -0.23 -2.10
N CYS A 20 -32.47 -1.50 -2.27
CA CYS A 20 -33.05 -2.51 -3.17
C CYS A 20 -32.78 -2.36 -4.69
N GLY A 21 -31.85 -3.16 -5.21
CA GLY A 21 -31.71 -3.49 -6.65
C GLY A 21 -30.74 -2.63 -7.48
N GLY A 22 -30.17 -1.57 -6.92
CA GLY A 22 -29.29 -0.63 -7.64
C GLY A 22 -27.79 -0.83 -7.47
N GLY A 23 -27.34 -1.75 -6.62
CA GLY A 23 -25.92 -1.98 -6.32
C GLY A 23 -25.14 -2.45 -7.55
N ASP A 24 -25.65 -3.49 -8.22
CA ASP A 24 -25.00 -4.10 -9.38
C ASP A 24 -24.95 -3.15 -10.58
N ALA A 25 -26.06 -2.46 -10.87
CA ALA A 25 -26.12 -1.47 -11.95
C ALA A 25 -25.17 -0.28 -11.70
N ARG A 26 -25.07 0.17 -10.46
CA ARG A 26 -24.12 1.22 -10.07
C ARG A 26 -22.67 0.74 -10.18
N LEU A 27 -22.36 -0.50 -9.80
CA LEU A 27 -21.01 -1.06 -9.90
C LEU A 27 -20.57 -1.20 -11.36
N GLU A 28 -21.45 -1.67 -12.24
CA GLU A 28 -21.23 -1.74 -13.69
C GLU A 28 -20.92 -0.35 -14.29
N GLU A 29 -21.71 0.68 -13.93
CA GLU A 29 -21.46 2.06 -14.36
C GLU A 29 -20.11 2.58 -13.86
N LEU A 30 -19.75 2.30 -12.59
CA LEU A 30 -18.45 2.67 -12.03
C LEU A 30 -17.30 1.94 -12.72
N LEU A 31 -17.45 0.66 -13.06
CA LEU A 31 -16.44 -0.10 -13.81
C LEU A 31 -16.24 0.46 -15.22
N ALA A 32 -17.32 0.87 -15.89
CA ALA A 32 -17.22 1.55 -17.18
C ALA A 32 -16.45 2.88 -17.05
N ALA A 33 -16.76 3.69 -16.04
CA ALA A 33 -16.07 4.94 -15.76
C ALA A 33 -14.60 4.74 -15.33
N ALA A 34 -14.29 3.67 -14.61
CA ALA A 34 -12.91 3.31 -14.22
C ALA A 34 -12.01 2.99 -15.43
N ARG A 35 -12.60 2.57 -16.55
CA ARG A 35 -11.91 2.34 -17.83
C ARG A 35 -11.89 3.57 -18.74
N SER A 36 -12.44 4.70 -18.30
CA SER A 36 -12.45 5.96 -19.06
C SER A 36 -11.04 6.50 -19.27
N THR A 37 -10.84 7.18 -20.40
CA THR A 37 -9.61 7.95 -20.67
C THR A 37 -9.62 9.31 -19.98
N GLU A 38 -10.77 9.76 -19.48
CA GLU A 38 -10.90 11.01 -18.73
C GLU A 38 -10.43 10.82 -17.30
N ALA A 39 -9.27 11.40 -16.96
CA ALA A 39 -8.59 11.16 -15.69
C ALA A 39 -9.46 11.45 -14.45
N ASP A 40 -10.27 12.49 -14.49
CA ASP A 40 -11.16 12.84 -13.37
C ASP A 40 -12.32 11.86 -13.18
N GLU A 41 -12.85 11.34 -14.29
CA GLU A 41 -13.92 10.34 -14.26
C GLU A 41 -13.37 9.00 -13.75
N GLN A 42 -12.25 8.55 -14.33
CA GLN A 42 -11.54 7.35 -13.91
C GLN A 42 -11.18 7.40 -12.43
N ARG A 43 -10.63 8.52 -11.95
CA ARG A 43 -10.25 8.67 -10.54
C ARG A 43 -11.44 8.58 -9.61
N ARG A 44 -12.54 9.29 -9.91
CA ARG A 44 -13.75 9.26 -9.09
C ARG A 44 -14.38 7.88 -9.06
N ALA A 45 -14.36 7.19 -10.19
CA ALA A 45 -14.89 5.84 -10.29
C ALA A 45 -14.09 4.85 -9.44
N LEU A 46 -12.75 4.82 -9.58
CA LEU A 46 -11.88 3.94 -8.79
C LEU A 46 -11.99 4.22 -7.29
N GLN A 47 -12.07 5.49 -6.89
CA GLN A 47 -12.30 5.87 -5.50
C GLN A 47 -13.65 5.37 -4.99
N ALA A 48 -14.73 5.59 -5.76
CA ALA A 48 -16.06 5.16 -5.36
C ALA A 48 -16.18 3.63 -5.26
N ILE A 49 -15.47 2.88 -6.11
CA ILE A 49 -15.41 1.41 -6.03
C ILE A 49 -14.71 0.97 -4.74
N GLY A 50 -13.60 1.60 -4.37
CA GLY A 50 -12.91 1.30 -3.10
C GLY A 50 -13.76 1.63 -1.86
N GLU A 51 -14.43 2.78 -1.86
CA GLU A 51 -15.34 3.22 -0.78
C GLU A 51 -16.57 2.31 -0.59
N MET A 52 -16.95 1.51 -1.60
CA MET A 52 -17.98 0.48 -1.46
C MET A 52 -17.53 -0.70 -0.58
N GLY A 53 -16.22 -0.88 -0.39
CA GLY A 53 -15.68 -1.97 0.43
C GLY A 53 -16.08 -3.35 -0.08
N ALA A 54 -16.57 -4.22 0.79
CA ALA A 54 -16.91 -5.61 0.46
C ALA A 54 -17.97 -5.73 -0.64
N ASP A 55 -18.87 -4.75 -0.77
CA ASP A 55 -19.92 -4.74 -1.82
C ASP A 55 -19.32 -4.61 -3.24
N ALA A 56 -18.07 -4.15 -3.36
CA ALA A 56 -17.34 -4.08 -4.62
C ALA A 56 -16.49 -5.33 -4.92
N ALA A 57 -16.63 -6.42 -4.16
CA ALA A 57 -15.92 -7.68 -4.46
C ALA A 57 -16.04 -8.16 -5.92
N PRO A 58 -17.20 -8.02 -6.61
CA PRO A 58 -17.29 -8.39 -8.03
C PRO A 58 -16.36 -7.61 -8.97
N ALA A 59 -15.85 -6.44 -8.56
CA ALA A 59 -14.94 -5.61 -9.35
C ALA A 59 -13.46 -6.01 -9.22
N ILE A 60 -13.11 -6.97 -8.35
CA ILE A 60 -11.72 -7.37 -8.10
C ILE A 60 -10.97 -7.75 -9.39
N PRO A 61 -11.50 -8.60 -10.29
CA PRO A 61 -10.79 -8.98 -11.52
C PRO A 61 -10.48 -7.77 -12.43
N ASP A 62 -11.43 -6.84 -12.57
CA ASP A 62 -11.24 -5.61 -13.35
C ASP A 62 -10.20 -4.68 -12.72
N LEU A 63 -10.25 -4.51 -11.40
CA LEU A 63 -9.28 -3.69 -10.68
C LEU A 63 -7.87 -4.31 -10.74
N ILE A 64 -7.74 -5.63 -10.68
CA ILE A 64 -6.47 -6.33 -10.90
C ILE A 64 -5.97 -6.04 -12.33
N ALA A 65 -6.81 -6.19 -13.34
CA ALA A 65 -6.44 -5.90 -14.72
C ALA A 65 -5.99 -4.44 -14.93
N LEU A 66 -6.69 -3.47 -14.31
CA LEU A 66 -6.31 -2.06 -14.34
C LEU A 66 -5.03 -1.77 -13.56
N SER A 67 -4.80 -2.45 -12.44
CA SER A 67 -3.55 -2.35 -11.66
C SER A 67 -2.32 -2.79 -12.45
N VAL A 68 -2.51 -3.59 -13.51
CA VAL A 68 -1.43 -4.12 -14.36
C VAL A 68 -1.26 -3.30 -15.63
N ASN A 69 -2.34 -3.06 -16.37
CA ASN A 69 -2.25 -2.64 -17.78
C ASN A 69 -2.50 -1.15 -18.01
N ALA A 70 -2.91 -0.39 -16.98
CA ALA A 70 -3.26 1.01 -17.14
C ALA A 70 -2.08 1.98 -16.92
N GLY A 71 -2.33 3.28 -17.11
CA GLY A 71 -1.36 4.33 -16.80
C GLY A 71 -1.06 4.44 -15.29
N PRO A 72 0.04 5.09 -14.89
CA PRO A 72 0.51 5.15 -13.50
C PRO A 72 -0.56 5.48 -12.46
N GLU A 73 -1.40 6.49 -12.73
CA GLU A 73 -2.42 6.94 -11.80
C GLU A 73 -3.56 5.91 -11.66
N ALA A 74 -3.98 5.30 -12.77
CA ALA A 74 -4.98 4.25 -12.77
C ALA A 74 -4.46 2.98 -12.05
N ARG A 75 -3.18 2.60 -12.26
CA ARG A 75 -2.58 1.49 -11.53
C ARG A 75 -2.58 1.74 -10.03
N ARG A 76 -2.13 2.93 -9.63
CA ARG A 76 -2.07 3.38 -8.24
C ARG A 76 -3.45 3.35 -7.58
N LEU A 77 -4.46 3.94 -8.22
CA LEU A 77 -5.82 4.02 -7.69
C LEU A 77 -6.51 2.67 -7.65
N SER A 78 -6.28 1.81 -8.65
CA SER A 78 -6.81 0.44 -8.65
C SER A 78 -6.20 -0.38 -7.51
N SER A 79 -4.89 -0.24 -7.25
CA SER A 79 -4.25 -0.85 -6.07
C SER A 79 -4.81 -0.33 -4.75
N LEU A 80 -5.15 0.96 -4.66
CA LEU A 80 -5.79 1.52 -3.47
C LEU A 80 -7.19 0.93 -3.27
N ALA A 81 -8.00 0.91 -4.32
CA ALA A 81 -9.35 0.35 -4.26
C ALA A 81 -9.33 -1.14 -3.87
N LEU A 82 -8.40 -1.93 -4.43
CA LEU A 82 -8.18 -3.32 -4.03
C LEU A 82 -7.88 -3.44 -2.53
N ALA A 83 -7.01 -2.58 -1.99
CA ALA A 83 -6.69 -2.59 -0.57
C ALA A 83 -7.89 -2.23 0.34
N GLU A 84 -8.71 -1.27 -0.07
CA GLU A 84 -9.93 -0.87 0.64
C GLU A 84 -10.98 -2.00 0.63
N ILE A 85 -11.16 -2.66 -0.51
CA ILE A 85 -12.01 -3.86 -0.63
C ILE A 85 -11.50 -4.96 0.28
N ALA A 86 -10.21 -5.30 0.21
CA ALA A 86 -9.62 -6.32 1.08
C ALA A 86 -9.77 -5.97 2.56
N GLY A 87 -9.59 -4.70 2.96
CA GLY A 87 -9.80 -4.27 4.35
C GLY A 87 -11.23 -4.48 4.85
N ALA A 88 -12.23 -4.41 3.97
CA ALA A 88 -13.65 -4.60 4.28
C ALA A 88 -14.13 -6.06 4.17
N LEU A 89 -13.42 -6.92 3.43
CA LEU A 89 -13.74 -8.34 3.34
C LEU A 89 -13.55 -9.05 4.70
N PRO A 90 -14.28 -10.14 4.98
CA PRO A 90 -14.01 -10.99 6.13
C PRO A 90 -12.54 -11.46 6.17
N ILE A 91 -12.00 -11.70 7.37
CA ILE A 91 -10.65 -12.22 7.59
C ILE A 91 -10.66 -13.76 7.64
N ASP A 92 -11.76 -14.40 7.23
CA ASP A 92 -11.80 -15.85 7.23
C ASP A 92 -10.76 -16.41 6.25
N GLU A 93 -10.10 -17.50 6.67
CA GLU A 93 -8.98 -18.15 5.96
C GLU A 93 -9.38 -18.66 4.56
N PHE A 94 -10.67 -18.58 4.22
CA PHE A 94 -11.28 -19.07 2.99
C PHE A 94 -11.88 -17.97 2.10
N ALA A 95 -11.50 -16.70 2.25
CA ALA A 95 -11.84 -15.65 1.28
C ALA A 95 -10.82 -15.62 0.13
N PRO A 96 -11.01 -16.39 -0.99
CA PRO A 96 -10.07 -16.42 -2.11
C PRO A 96 -9.85 -15.03 -2.71
N GLU A 97 -10.86 -14.16 -2.64
CA GLU A 97 -10.81 -12.79 -3.12
C GLU A 97 -9.75 -11.97 -2.37
N ARG A 98 -9.67 -12.13 -1.04
CA ARG A 98 -8.68 -11.43 -0.21
C ARG A 98 -7.26 -11.90 -0.55
N ALA A 99 -7.07 -13.20 -0.75
CA ALA A 99 -5.79 -13.77 -1.16
C ALA A 99 -5.36 -13.27 -2.55
N GLU A 100 -6.28 -13.23 -3.51
CA GLU A 100 -6.02 -12.72 -4.86
C GLU A 100 -5.62 -11.25 -4.84
N ILE A 101 -6.27 -10.43 -4.00
CA ILE A 101 -5.88 -9.04 -3.78
C ILE A 101 -4.45 -8.95 -3.21
N VAL A 102 -4.12 -9.74 -2.20
CA VAL A 102 -2.78 -9.74 -1.58
C VAL A 102 -1.72 -10.08 -2.63
N ASP A 103 -1.93 -11.11 -3.45
CA ASP A 103 -1.01 -11.49 -4.52
C ASP A 103 -0.87 -10.39 -5.58
N ALA A 104 -1.99 -9.76 -5.96
CA ALA A 104 -1.99 -8.65 -6.91
C ALA A 104 -1.16 -7.47 -6.36
N LEU A 105 -1.38 -7.06 -5.11
CA LEU A 105 -0.63 -5.97 -4.47
C LEU A 105 0.85 -6.33 -4.27
N ALA A 106 1.17 -7.57 -3.90
CA ALA A 106 2.55 -8.04 -3.75
C ALA A 106 3.34 -7.91 -5.06
N ASN A 107 2.70 -8.17 -6.20
CA ASN A 107 3.29 -7.96 -7.52
C ASN A 107 3.49 -6.48 -7.84
N ARG A 108 2.61 -5.58 -7.36
CA ARG A 108 2.74 -4.13 -7.56
C ARG A 108 3.88 -3.48 -6.77
N LEU A 109 4.47 -4.18 -5.79
CA LEU A 109 5.71 -3.73 -5.15
C LEU A 109 6.90 -3.64 -6.12
N GLY A 110 6.82 -4.31 -7.28
CA GLY A 110 7.80 -4.24 -8.36
C GLY A 110 7.49 -3.22 -9.45
N ASP A 111 6.44 -2.41 -9.31
CA ASP A 111 6.04 -1.44 -10.35
C ASP A 111 7.14 -0.38 -10.58
N GLU A 112 7.29 0.08 -11.82
CA GLU A 112 8.27 1.11 -12.18
C GLU A 112 7.99 2.44 -11.45
N GLU A 113 6.72 2.73 -11.18
CA GLU A 113 6.25 3.95 -10.55
C GLU A 113 6.29 3.86 -9.03
N GLN A 114 7.03 4.77 -8.40
CA GLN A 114 7.17 4.78 -6.95
C GLN A 114 5.85 5.00 -6.22
N SER A 115 4.93 5.77 -6.80
CA SER A 115 3.60 6.01 -6.23
C SER A 115 2.76 4.73 -6.19
N VAL A 116 2.89 3.86 -7.20
CA VAL A 116 2.22 2.55 -7.27
C VAL A 116 2.81 1.61 -6.22
N ARG A 117 4.15 1.48 -6.16
CA ARG A 117 4.83 0.65 -5.15
C ARG A 117 4.45 1.04 -3.72
N ASN A 118 4.46 2.34 -3.43
CA ASN A 118 4.09 2.86 -2.11
C ASN A 118 2.62 2.60 -1.74
N THR A 119 1.73 2.65 -2.74
CA THR A 119 0.30 2.35 -2.52
C THR A 119 0.10 0.85 -2.30
N ALA A 120 0.79 0.01 -3.03
CA ALA A 120 0.77 -1.44 -2.84
C ALA A 120 1.29 -1.83 -1.45
N ALA A 121 2.43 -1.28 -1.03
CA ALA A 121 2.96 -1.51 0.31
C ALA A 121 2.02 -1.02 1.41
N PHE A 122 1.40 0.16 1.23
CA PHE A 122 0.38 0.64 2.15
C PHE A 122 -0.80 -0.32 2.26
N GLY A 123 -1.35 -0.74 1.12
CA GLY A 123 -2.49 -1.63 1.08
C GLY A 123 -2.20 -2.95 1.78
N LEU A 124 -1.07 -3.58 1.46
CA LEU A 124 -0.61 -4.81 2.12
C LEU A 124 -0.53 -4.68 3.64
N LEU A 125 0.11 -3.62 4.15
CA LEU A 125 0.26 -3.39 5.58
C LEU A 125 -1.05 -2.99 6.28
N ALA A 126 -2.00 -2.40 5.56
CA ALA A 126 -3.33 -2.07 6.07
C ALA A 126 -4.23 -3.31 6.12
N ILE A 127 -4.08 -4.23 5.17
CA ILE A 127 -4.79 -5.52 5.12
C ILE A 127 -4.37 -6.38 6.31
N ASP A 128 -3.07 -6.61 6.46
CA ASP A 128 -2.48 -7.30 7.62
C ASP A 128 -0.97 -6.99 7.71
N PRO A 129 -0.51 -6.23 8.70
CA PRO A 129 0.91 -5.93 8.86
C PRO A 129 1.76 -7.15 9.24
N SER A 130 1.12 -8.24 9.68
CA SER A 130 1.77 -9.52 9.99
C SER A 130 1.72 -10.51 8.84
N HIS A 131 1.17 -10.15 7.66
CA HIS A 131 0.92 -11.11 6.60
C HIS A 131 2.20 -11.86 6.23
N THR A 132 2.13 -13.17 6.08
CA THR A 132 3.27 -14.00 5.67
C THR A 132 3.42 -14.03 4.15
N ALA A 133 2.30 -13.97 3.43
CA ALA A 133 2.22 -14.13 1.98
C ALA A 133 3.11 -13.15 1.19
N ALA A 134 3.17 -11.87 1.57
CA ALA A 134 3.95 -10.86 0.84
C ALA A 134 5.21 -10.37 1.58
N GLN A 135 5.69 -11.09 2.61
CA GLN A 135 6.90 -10.68 3.35
C GLN A 135 8.12 -10.58 2.45
N GLY A 136 8.37 -11.61 1.62
CA GLY A 136 9.51 -11.61 0.70
C GLY A 136 9.49 -10.39 -0.23
N ASN A 137 8.33 -10.10 -0.83
CA ASN A 137 8.17 -8.94 -1.71
C ASN A 137 8.42 -7.61 -0.99
N LEU A 138 7.94 -7.46 0.26
CA LEU A 138 8.19 -6.27 1.07
C LEU A 138 9.66 -6.13 1.44
N GLN A 139 10.32 -7.23 1.86
CA GLN A 139 11.75 -7.24 2.17
C GLN A 139 12.59 -6.83 0.96
N ASP A 140 12.27 -7.37 -0.22
CA ASP A 140 12.95 -6.99 -1.45
C ASP A 140 12.70 -5.52 -1.81
N ALA A 141 11.51 -5.01 -1.57
CA ALA A 141 11.20 -3.60 -1.79
C ALA A 141 11.96 -2.67 -0.85
N MET A 142 12.15 -3.09 0.42
CA MET A 142 13.01 -2.39 1.38
C MET A 142 14.47 -2.33 0.87
N ARG A 143 15.02 -3.46 0.41
CA ARG A 143 16.39 -3.55 -0.12
C ARG A 143 16.60 -2.75 -1.42
N ARG A 144 15.59 -2.71 -2.30
CA ARG A 144 15.61 -1.81 -3.48
C ARG A 144 15.72 -0.34 -3.09
N GLY A 145 15.35 -0.02 -1.85
CA GLY A 145 15.54 1.29 -1.25
C GLY A 145 14.33 2.18 -1.33
N ASP A 146 13.15 1.57 -1.33
CA ASP A 146 11.91 2.31 -1.20
C ASP A 146 11.72 2.72 0.26
N GLY A 147 12.35 3.84 0.66
CA GLY A 147 12.33 4.33 2.04
C GLY A 147 10.92 4.60 2.57
N GLY A 148 9.95 4.85 1.68
CA GLY A 148 8.53 4.96 2.05
C GLY A 148 7.95 3.68 2.64
N ILE A 149 8.44 2.51 2.22
CA ILE A 149 8.00 1.21 2.75
C ILE A 149 8.52 1.02 4.17
N ILE A 150 9.80 1.34 4.42
CA ILE A 150 10.40 1.25 5.76
C ILE A 150 9.67 2.19 6.74
N ASP A 151 9.38 3.43 6.33
CA ASP A 151 8.64 4.39 7.15
C ASP A 151 7.21 3.91 7.49
N ARG A 152 6.54 3.25 6.53
CA ARG A 152 5.20 2.67 6.77
C ARG A 152 5.25 1.46 7.71
N LEU A 153 6.18 0.53 7.51
CA LEU A 153 6.40 -0.62 8.40
C LEU A 153 6.66 -0.17 9.85
N THR A 154 7.46 0.88 10.02
CA THR A 154 7.78 1.46 11.33
C THR A 154 6.53 1.93 12.07
N LYS A 155 5.55 2.48 11.34
CA LYS A 155 4.31 3.03 11.88
C LYS A 155 3.16 2.01 11.96
N SER A 156 3.32 0.82 11.38
CA SER A 156 2.24 -0.17 11.37
C SER A 156 2.05 -0.82 12.74
N ARG A 157 0.82 -1.24 13.02
CA ARG A 157 0.43 -1.85 14.30
C ARG A 157 -0.47 -3.07 14.03
N PRO A 158 -0.17 -4.26 14.60
CA PRO A 158 1.01 -4.57 15.41
C PRO A 158 2.34 -4.40 14.64
N PRO A 159 3.47 -4.20 15.34
CA PRO A 159 4.77 -4.05 14.68
C PRO A 159 5.16 -5.30 13.89
N PRO A 160 5.65 -5.16 12.65
CA PRO A 160 6.00 -6.28 11.78
C PRO A 160 7.40 -6.82 12.15
N ILE A 161 7.50 -7.56 13.25
CA ILE A 161 8.78 -8.07 13.79
C ILE A 161 9.57 -8.90 12.76
N TRP A 162 8.89 -9.53 11.80
CA TRP A 162 9.49 -10.24 10.67
C TRP A 162 10.44 -9.36 9.83
N ALA A 163 10.30 -8.04 9.86
CA ALA A 163 11.16 -7.10 9.13
C ALA A 163 12.54 -6.91 9.78
N THR A 164 12.71 -7.30 11.06
CA THR A 164 13.91 -7.05 11.86
C THR A 164 15.22 -7.49 11.17
N PRO A 165 15.34 -8.72 10.61
CA PRO A 165 16.58 -9.13 9.96
C PRO A 165 16.94 -8.25 8.76
N THR A 166 15.94 -7.90 7.94
CA THR A 166 16.17 -7.05 6.76
C THR A 166 16.54 -5.62 7.15
N LEU A 167 15.98 -5.08 8.25
CA LEU A 167 16.37 -3.77 8.77
C LEU A 167 17.80 -3.79 9.32
N ILE A 168 18.23 -4.88 9.98
CA ILE A 168 19.62 -5.07 10.40
C ILE A 168 20.56 -5.07 9.20
N ASP A 169 20.25 -5.85 8.16
CA ASP A 169 21.05 -5.91 6.93
C ASP A 169 21.17 -4.52 6.29
N ILE A 170 20.05 -3.80 6.15
CA ILE A 170 20.04 -2.44 5.59
C ILE A 170 20.89 -1.49 6.44
N LEU A 171 20.76 -1.53 7.77
CA LEU A 171 21.53 -0.68 8.68
C LEU A 171 23.04 -0.93 8.57
N ARG A 172 23.46 -2.18 8.34
CA ARG A 172 24.89 -2.53 8.30
C ARG A 172 25.52 -2.33 6.94
N GLU A 173 24.80 -2.66 5.88
CA GLU A 173 25.41 -2.89 4.57
C GLU A 173 24.93 -1.92 3.49
N ASP A 174 23.78 -1.24 3.65
CA ASP A 174 23.26 -0.40 2.57
C ASP A 174 24.14 0.84 2.35
N PRO A 175 24.59 1.11 1.12
CA PRO A 175 25.46 2.26 0.85
C PRO A 175 24.76 3.60 1.07
N ARG A 176 23.42 3.64 1.08
CA ARG A 176 22.63 4.87 1.16
C ARG A 176 22.37 5.22 2.63
N PRO A 177 22.95 6.32 3.16
CA PRO A 177 22.77 6.71 4.56
C PRO A 177 21.30 7.01 4.89
N GLY A 178 20.51 7.46 3.91
CA GLY A 178 19.07 7.68 4.08
C GLY A 178 18.32 6.41 4.49
N LEU A 179 18.67 5.25 3.92
CA LEU A 179 18.06 3.97 4.27
C LEU A 179 18.61 3.41 5.57
N ARG A 180 19.93 3.51 5.80
CA ARG A 180 20.51 3.14 7.11
C ARG A 180 19.85 3.89 8.24
N ARG A 181 19.62 5.20 8.08
CA ARG A 181 18.91 6.02 9.06
C ARG A 181 17.48 5.53 9.29
N LEU A 182 16.74 5.23 8.22
CA LEU A 182 15.38 4.69 8.32
C LEU A 182 15.36 3.33 9.00
N ALA A 183 16.35 2.47 8.71
CA ALA A 183 16.49 1.18 9.34
C ALA A 183 16.79 1.28 10.84
N ALA A 184 17.67 2.21 11.26
CA ALA A 184 17.93 2.47 12.67
C ALA A 184 16.66 2.91 13.42
N VAL A 185 15.86 3.81 12.83
CA VAL A 185 14.56 4.21 13.41
C VAL A 185 13.60 3.02 13.46
N GLY A 186 13.50 2.27 12.35
CA GLY A 186 12.62 1.11 12.25
C GLY A 186 12.93 0.03 13.28
N LEU A 187 14.21 -0.24 13.56
CA LEU A 187 14.62 -1.21 14.56
C LEU A 187 14.18 -0.84 15.98
N GLY A 188 14.33 0.44 16.37
CA GLY A 188 13.89 0.89 17.70
C GLY A 188 12.37 0.82 17.91
N GLU A 189 11.59 1.03 16.84
CA GLU A 189 10.12 1.03 16.91
C GLU A 189 9.52 -0.37 16.75
N ILE A 190 10.10 -1.21 15.90
CA ILE A 190 9.55 -2.53 15.55
C ILE A 190 10.02 -3.61 16.51
N ALA A 191 11.25 -3.51 16.99
CA ALA A 191 11.89 -4.55 17.78
C ALA A 191 12.79 -3.95 18.90
N PRO A 192 12.24 -3.09 19.79
CA PRO A 192 13.02 -2.45 20.85
C PRO A 192 13.73 -3.46 21.77
N ASP A 193 13.10 -4.61 22.02
CA ASP A 193 13.63 -5.66 22.91
C ASP A 193 14.54 -6.68 22.19
N SER A 194 14.88 -6.47 20.91
CA SER A 194 15.70 -7.42 20.16
C SER A 194 17.19 -7.19 20.42
N GLU A 195 17.87 -8.17 21.05
CA GLU A 195 19.32 -8.15 21.26
C GLU A 195 20.11 -7.97 19.96
N ALA A 196 19.64 -8.57 18.86
CA ALA A 196 20.26 -8.44 17.54
C ALA A 196 20.11 -7.02 16.97
N ALA A 197 18.94 -6.40 17.17
CA ALA A 197 18.71 -5.00 16.80
C ALA A 197 19.57 -4.06 17.66
N GLU A 198 19.63 -4.28 18.96
CA GLU A 198 20.46 -3.50 19.89
C GLU A 198 21.94 -3.54 19.49
N ALA A 199 22.46 -4.74 19.20
CA ALA A 199 23.84 -4.90 18.74
C ALA A 199 24.10 -4.11 17.45
N ALA A 200 23.22 -4.22 16.44
CA ALA A 200 23.34 -3.49 15.18
C ALA A 200 23.24 -1.97 15.37
N LEU A 201 22.37 -1.50 16.27
CA LEU A 201 22.23 -0.08 16.61
C LEU A 201 23.48 0.45 17.34
N ARG A 202 24.10 -0.35 18.23
CA ARG A 202 25.37 0.01 18.87
C ARG A 202 26.50 0.15 17.85
N ASP A 203 26.59 -0.76 16.89
CA ASP A 203 27.55 -0.65 15.78
C ASP A 203 27.33 0.66 15.00
N ALA A 204 26.06 1.00 14.71
CA ALA A 204 25.67 2.20 13.98
C ALA A 204 25.95 3.53 14.72
N LEU A 205 26.32 3.50 16.01
CA LEU A 205 26.84 4.68 16.70
C LEU A 205 28.19 5.15 16.13
N GLN A 206 28.87 4.32 15.34
CA GLN A 206 30.10 4.66 14.63
C GLN A 206 29.89 4.87 13.12
N ASP A 207 28.64 4.97 12.65
CA ASP A 207 28.34 5.20 11.23
C ASP A 207 28.97 6.51 10.72
N SER A 208 29.42 6.50 9.47
CA SER A 208 30.04 7.66 8.83
C SER A 208 29.08 8.85 8.69
N ASP A 209 27.76 8.61 8.65
CA ASP A 209 26.74 9.64 8.55
C ASP A 209 26.17 10.03 9.93
N ASP A 210 26.23 11.32 10.24
CA ASP A 210 25.80 11.89 11.50
C ASP A 210 24.32 11.63 11.81
N ARG A 211 23.46 11.56 10.79
CA ARG A 211 22.02 11.31 10.96
C ARG A 211 21.77 9.86 11.31
N VAL A 212 22.57 8.92 10.79
CA VAL A 212 22.51 7.51 11.17
C VAL A 212 22.93 7.35 12.63
N ARG A 213 24.05 7.97 13.04
CA ARG A 213 24.49 7.95 14.45
C ARG A 213 23.45 8.52 15.41
N LEU A 214 22.78 9.62 15.02
CA LEU A 214 21.70 10.21 15.82
C LEU A 214 20.49 9.29 15.92
N ALA A 215 20.08 8.67 14.81
CA ALA A 215 18.96 7.72 14.78
C ALA A 215 19.25 6.51 15.67
N ALA A 216 20.45 5.92 15.56
CA ALA A 216 20.87 4.80 16.39
C ALA A 216 20.85 5.12 17.89
N ARG A 217 21.39 6.29 18.27
CA ARG A 217 21.36 6.76 19.67
C ARG A 217 19.95 7.01 20.18
N THR A 218 19.04 7.49 19.32
CA THR A 218 17.64 7.70 19.68
C THR A 218 16.94 6.36 19.90
N ALA A 219 17.11 5.42 18.96
CA ALA A 219 16.52 4.08 19.03
C ALA A 219 17.00 3.29 20.26
N LEU A 220 18.26 3.42 20.66
CA LEU A 220 18.79 2.79 21.88
C LEU A 220 18.26 3.41 23.20
N GLY A 221 17.58 4.56 23.13
CA GLY A 221 17.02 5.25 24.29
C GLY A 221 15.48 5.15 24.39
N MET A 222 14.85 4.46 23.46
CA MET A 222 13.41 4.13 23.47
C MET A 222 13.16 2.94 24.39
#